data_AF-A0A399Q026-F1
#
_entry.id   AF-A0A399Q026-F1
#
_cell.length_a   1.000
_cell.length_b   1.000
_cell.length_c   1.000
_cell.angle_alpha   90.00
_cell.angle_beta   90.00
_cell.angle_gamma   90.00
#
_symmetry.space_group_name_H-M   'P 1'
#
loop_
_entity.id
_entity.type
_entity.pdbx_description
1 polymer ?
#
loop_
_entity_poly.entity_id
_entity_poly.type
_entity_poly.pdbx_seq_one_letter_code
_entity_poly.pdbx_strand_id
1 'polypeptide(L)'
;MNFDQAKSLRLQRWRDTLDDHDFRMQNPEGHRETLHEMTAALHAENLIDQLEQFDMNEMANAAYWHAVEELQDSPSHYRGASTYDVVQVDNGKLLGTISRSIFNFATDKPRGASFTYDGKVYSGPEGIHLDLGLSRNIGKISGLILYMYGKQYQLIETERVIRGVNLRPIDDPLTYRALVDAAQIAKEERDLHAFEKVRPHIESAAFCICPSCLDRFGPRDDCLMCAGRGFVTKLAFTDLR
;
A
#
# COMPACT_ATOMS: atom_id res chain seq x y z
N MET A 1 23.83 31.03 3.55
CA MET A 1 23.85 29.77 2.78
C MET A 1 24.09 30.16 1.33
N ASN A 2 25.12 29.64 0.67
CA ASN A 2 25.38 29.96 -0.74
C ASN A 2 24.41 29.20 -1.66
N PHE A 3 24.08 29.74 -2.83
CA PHE A 3 23.18 29.16 -3.83
C PHE A 3 23.56 27.71 -4.18
N ASP A 4 24.84 27.43 -4.39
CA ASP A 4 25.33 26.08 -4.70
C ASP A 4 25.13 25.09 -3.55
N GLN A 5 25.22 25.56 -2.31
CA GLN A 5 24.97 24.74 -1.12
C GLN A 5 23.47 24.41 -1.00
N ALA A 6 22.59 25.38 -1.30
CA ALA A 6 21.15 25.18 -1.31
C ALA A 6 20.72 24.21 -2.43
N LYS A 7 21.26 24.36 -3.64
CA LYS A 7 21.04 23.42 -4.76
C LYS A 7 21.47 22.01 -4.38
N SER A 8 22.70 21.85 -3.90
CA SER A 8 23.26 20.54 -3.53
C SER A 8 22.43 19.84 -2.45
N LEU A 9 22.05 20.55 -1.39
CA LEU A 9 21.25 19.98 -0.31
C LEU A 9 19.87 19.49 -0.78
N ARG A 10 19.21 20.22 -1.69
CA ARG A 10 17.88 19.84 -2.17
C ARG A 10 17.92 18.73 -3.21
N LEU A 11 18.93 18.71 -4.07
CA LEU A 11 19.18 17.58 -4.96
C LEU A 11 19.51 16.31 -4.16
N GLN A 12 20.28 16.44 -3.08
CA GLN A 12 20.53 15.32 -2.17
C GLN A 12 19.23 14.82 -1.54
N ARG A 13 18.39 15.71 -0.99
CA ARG A 13 17.07 15.31 -0.45
C ARG A 13 16.20 14.62 -1.50
N TRP A 14 16.19 15.11 -2.75
CA TRP A 14 15.45 14.47 -3.83
C TRP A 14 15.97 13.06 -4.11
N ARG A 15 17.30 12.86 -4.12
CA ARG A 15 17.92 11.56 -4.27
C ARG A 15 17.60 10.63 -3.11
N ASP A 16 17.71 11.12 -1.88
CA ASP A 16 17.37 10.36 -0.67
C ASP A 16 15.92 9.89 -0.71
N THR A 17 14.98 10.74 -1.17
CA THR A 17 13.58 10.35 -1.39
C THR A 17 13.43 9.33 -2.53
N LEU A 18 14.15 9.48 -3.64
CA LEU A 18 14.12 8.52 -4.76
C LEU A 18 14.56 7.11 -4.31
N ASP A 19 15.59 7.07 -3.47
CA ASP A 19 16.21 5.86 -2.94
C ASP A 19 15.45 5.28 -1.72
N ASP A 20 14.42 5.97 -1.21
CA ASP A 20 13.55 5.48 -0.14
C ASP A 20 12.63 4.35 -0.65
N HIS A 21 13.18 3.13 -0.60
CA HIS A 21 12.48 1.92 -0.99
C HIS A 21 11.22 1.67 -0.14
N ASP A 22 11.28 1.91 1.17
CA ASP A 22 10.16 1.64 2.07
C ASP A 22 8.96 2.55 1.74
N PHE A 23 9.20 3.84 1.55
CA PHE A 23 8.16 4.78 1.13
C PHE A 23 7.61 4.41 -0.24
N ARG A 24 8.50 4.14 -1.22
CA ARG A 24 8.12 3.75 -2.58
C ARG A 24 7.24 2.51 -2.58
N MET A 25 7.61 1.47 -1.83
CA MET A 25 6.86 0.22 -1.79
C MET A 25 5.55 0.38 -1.03
N GLN A 26 5.48 1.21 0.02
CA GLN A 26 4.25 1.41 0.81
C GLN A 26 3.21 2.28 0.09
N ASN A 27 3.63 3.32 -0.62
CA ASN A 27 2.77 4.24 -1.35
C ASN A 27 3.44 4.74 -2.65
N PRO A 28 3.46 3.91 -3.71
CA PRO A 28 4.07 4.27 -4.99
C PRO A 28 3.55 5.60 -5.57
N GLU A 29 2.24 5.84 -5.51
CA GLU A 29 1.63 7.08 -6.01
C GLU A 29 2.13 8.30 -5.24
N GLY A 30 2.09 8.25 -3.90
CA GLY A 30 2.55 9.35 -3.06
C GLY A 30 4.06 9.59 -3.17
N HIS A 31 4.84 8.52 -3.36
CA HIS A 31 6.28 8.63 -3.63
C HIS A 31 6.55 9.37 -4.94
N ARG A 32 5.88 8.97 -6.02
CA ARG A 32 6.00 9.65 -7.33
C ARG A 32 5.54 11.10 -7.27
N GLU A 33 4.39 11.37 -6.66
CA GLU A 33 3.85 12.72 -6.49
C GLU A 33 4.83 13.61 -5.71
N THR A 34 5.39 13.11 -4.61
CA THR A 34 6.40 13.84 -3.82
C THR A 34 7.62 14.19 -4.67
N LEU A 35 8.13 13.25 -5.48
CA LEU A 35 9.29 13.50 -6.36
C LEU A 35 8.97 14.52 -7.45
N HIS A 36 7.78 14.50 -8.04
CA HIS A 36 7.33 15.51 -9.02
C HIS A 36 7.21 16.89 -8.37
N GLU A 37 6.62 16.99 -7.18
CA GLU A 37 6.51 18.25 -6.44
C GLU A 37 7.89 18.83 -6.09
N MET A 38 8.81 17.98 -5.62
CA MET A 38 10.18 18.39 -5.32
C MET A 38 10.91 18.88 -6.58
N THR A 39 10.74 18.19 -7.71
CA THR A 39 11.35 18.58 -9.00
C THR A 39 10.75 19.89 -9.51
N ALA A 40 9.43 20.06 -9.44
CA ALA A 40 8.75 21.29 -9.81
C ALA A 40 9.22 22.49 -8.96
N ALA A 41 9.41 22.29 -7.66
CA ALA A 41 9.95 23.32 -6.77
C ALA A 41 11.40 23.70 -7.12
N LEU A 42 12.26 22.72 -7.44
CA LEU A 42 13.62 22.97 -7.90
C LEU A 42 13.65 23.81 -9.18
N HIS A 43 12.79 23.48 -10.16
CA HIS A 43 12.69 24.22 -11.42
C HIS A 43 12.14 25.64 -11.21
N ALA A 44 11.07 25.79 -10.42
CA ALA A 44 10.47 27.10 -10.12
C ALA A 44 11.45 28.08 -9.47
N GLU A 45 12.43 27.56 -8.72
CA GLU A 45 13.48 28.33 -8.08
C GLU A 45 14.75 28.49 -8.94
N ASN A 46 14.70 28.07 -10.22
CA ASN A 46 15.82 28.09 -11.17
C ASN A 46 17.06 27.33 -10.67
N LEU A 47 16.86 26.31 -9.82
CA LEU A 47 17.94 25.44 -9.35
C LEU A 47 18.26 24.36 -10.38
N ILE A 48 17.31 24.01 -11.23
CA ILE A 48 17.49 23.09 -12.36
C ILE A 48 16.85 23.68 -13.62
N ASP A 49 17.33 23.26 -14.78
CA ASP A 49 16.74 23.60 -16.07
C ASP A 49 15.60 22.65 -16.47
N GLN A 50 14.97 22.93 -17.61
CA GLN A 50 13.84 22.16 -18.12
C GLN A 50 14.22 20.72 -18.52
N LEU A 51 15.44 20.50 -18.99
CA LEU A 51 15.92 19.17 -19.37
C LEU A 51 16.19 18.33 -18.11
N GLU A 52 16.85 18.92 -17.12
CA GLU A 52 17.05 18.31 -15.80
C GLU A 52 15.70 17.95 -15.15
N GLN A 53 14.71 18.84 -15.23
CA GLN A 53 13.35 18.53 -14.74
C GLN A 53 12.75 17.33 -15.46
N PHE A 54 12.88 17.25 -16.78
CA PHE A 54 12.36 16.12 -17.56
C PHE A 54 13.03 14.80 -17.14
N ASP A 55 14.36 14.77 -17.05
CA ASP A 55 15.11 13.57 -16.66
C ASP A 55 14.75 13.10 -15.24
N MET A 56 14.60 14.05 -14.30
CA MET A 56 14.20 13.74 -12.92
C MET A 56 12.78 13.16 -12.86
N ASN A 57 11.85 13.72 -13.62
CA ASN A 57 10.49 13.22 -13.72
C ASN A 57 10.44 11.80 -14.33
N GLU A 58 11.27 11.51 -15.33
CA GLU A 58 11.39 10.17 -15.90
C GLU A 58 11.97 9.16 -14.92
N MET A 59 12.96 9.54 -14.10
CA MET A 59 13.46 8.69 -13.02
C MET A 59 12.37 8.37 -11.98
N ALA A 60 11.53 9.34 -11.62
CA ALA A 60 10.39 9.12 -10.72
C ALA A 60 9.36 8.16 -11.35
N ASN A 61 9.08 8.30 -12.65
CA ASN A 61 8.18 7.41 -13.39
C ASN A 61 8.72 5.98 -13.47
N ALA A 62 10.02 5.82 -13.71
CA ALA A 62 10.67 4.52 -13.74
C ALA A 62 10.65 3.83 -12.36
N ALA A 63 10.92 4.58 -11.29
CA ALA A 63 10.82 4.09 -9.93
C ALA A 63 9.39 3.62 -9.59
N TYR A 64 8.38 4.38 -10.03
CA TYR A 64 6.97 4.00 -9.89
C TYR A 64 6.67 2.67 -10.60
N TRP A 65 7.04 2.54 -11.88
CA TRP A 65 6.79 1.31 -12.63
C TRP A 65 7.45 0.09 -12.01
N HIS A 66 8.70 0.23 -11.58
CA HIS A 66 9.40 -0.84 -10.85
C HIS A 66 8.62 -1.27 -9.60
N ALA A 67 8.11 -0.30 -8.82
CA ALA A 67 7.32 -0.60 -7.63
C ALA A 67 6.00 -1.30 -7.97
N VAL A 68 5.31 -0.86 -9.03
CA VAL A 68 4.07 -1.49 -9.49
C VAL A 68 4.30 -2.94 -9.90
N GLU A 69 5.37 -3.22 -10.63
CA GLU A 69 5.72 -4.59 -11.06
C GLU A 69 6.03 -5.48 -9.85
N GLU A 70 6.86 -5.00 -8.92
CA GLU A 70 7.22 -5.72 -7.71
C GLU A 70 6.02 -5.99 -6.79
N LEU A 71 5.09 -5.04 -6.71
CA LEU A 71 3.84 -5.17 -5.96
C LEU A 71 2.83 -6.12 -6.63
N GLN A 72 2.86 -6.25 -7.95
CA GLN A 72 1.97 -7.16 -8.68
C GLN A 72 2.28 -8.63 -8.35
N ASP A 73 3.54 -8.95 -8.09
CA ASP A 73 4.00 -10.29 -7.73
C ASP A 73 3.97 -10.55 -6.21
N SER A 74 3.68 -9.51 -5.40
CA SER A 74 3.68 -9.58 -3.95
C SER A 74 2.28 -9.90 -3.38
N PRO A 75 2.15 -10.88 -2.46
CA PRO A 75 0.89 -11.16 -1.78
C PRO A 75 0.45 -9.97 -0.92
N SER A 76 -0.82 -9.97 -0.52
CA SER A 76 -1.41 -8.89 0.31
C SER A 76 -0.52 -8.56 1.52
N HIS A 77 0.09 -7.38 1.51
CA HIS A 77 0.91 -6.85 2.60
C HIS A 77 0.14 -5.82 3.43
N TYR A 78 0.66 -5.54 4.61
CA TYR A 78 0.20 -4.41 5.42
C TYR A 78 0.50 -3.07 4.74
N ARG A 79 -0.49 -2.18 4.72
CA ARG A 79 -0.41 -0.81 4.18
C ARG A 79 -0.71 0.18 5.31
N GLY A 80 0.26 1.04 5.63
CA GLY A 80 0.10 2.06 6.68
C GLY A 80 -1.02 3.07 6.41
N ALA A 81 -1.47 3.24 5.16
CA ALA A 81 -2.60 4.11 4.79
C ALA A 81 -3.99 3.45 4.99
N SER A 82 -4.05 2.20 5.45
CA SER A 82 -5.29 1.45 5.62
C SER A 82 -5.72 1.35 7.08
N THR A 83 -7.00 1.01 7.26
CA THR A 83 -7.59 0.59 8.52
C THR A 83 -7.84 -0.90 8.46
N TYR A 84 -7.47 -1.60 9.53
CA TYR A 84 -7.61 -3.05 9.68
C TYR A 84 -8.35 -3.39 10.96
N ASP A 85 -9.27 -4.34 10.85
CA ASP A 85 -9.75 -5.09 12.01
C ASP A 85 -8.74 -6.20 12.34
N VAL A 86 -8.39 -6.33 13.62
CA VAL A 86 -7.46 -7.33 14.13
C VAL A 86 -8.26 -8.46 14.74
N VAL A 87 -8.41 -9.56 14.01
CA VAL A 87 -9.31 -10.67 14.36
C VAL A 87 -8.51 -11.92 14.69
N GLN A 88 -8.76 -12.55 15.83
CA GLN A 88 -8.05 -13.79 16.19
C GLN A 88 -8.44 -14.92 15.23
N VAL A 89 -7.45 -15.61 14.67
CA VAL A 89 -7.65 -16.67 13.66
C VAL A 89 -8.48 -17.82 14.22
N ASP A 90 -8.24 -18.23 15.46
CA ASP A 90 -8.85 -19.45 16.04
C ASP A 90 -10.37 -19.34 16.28
N ASN A 91 -10.87 -18.14 16.58
CA ASN A 91 -12.23 -17.95 17.09
C ASN A 91 -12.98 -16.76 16.49
N GLY A 92 -12.37 -16.03 15.56
CA GLY A 92 -12.98 -14.87 14.91
C GLY A 92 -13.21 -13.67 15.85
N LYS A 93 -12.63 -13.66 17.05
CA LYS A 93 -12.86 -12.57 18.01
C LYS A 93 -12.05 -11.34 17.64
N LEU A 94 -12.73 -10.20 17.53
CA LEU A 94 -12.10 -8.89 17.36
C LEU A 94 -11.26 -8.54 18.60
N LEU A 95 -9.97 -8.33 18.39
CA LEU A 95 -9.04 -7.82 19.39
C LEU A 95 -9.07 -6.29 19.45
N GLY A 96 -9.10 -5.65 18.29
CA GLY A 96 -8.93 -4.21 18.15
C GLY A 96 -8.85 -3.78 16.69
N THR A 97 -8.48 -2.54 16.46
CA THR A 97 -8.33 -1.95 15.13
C THR A 97 -6.96 -1.31 14.98
N ILE A 98 -6.37 -1.43 13.79
CA ILE A 98 -5.18 -0.67 13.39
C ILE A 98 -5.65 0.35 12.35
N SER A 99 -5.69 1.62 12.69
CA SER A 99 -5.98 2.69 11.72
C SER A 99 -4.78 3.58 11.57
N ARG A 100 -4.26 3.72 10.35
CA ARG A 100 -3.12 4.60 10.05
C ARG A 100 -1.90 4.31 10.94
N SER A 101 -1.59 3.03 11.08
CA SER A 101 -0.54 2.52 11.97
C SER A 101 -0.74 2.78 13.46
N ILE A 102 -1.93 3.20 13.89
CA ILE A 102 -2.29 3.33 15.31
C ILE A 102 -3.18 2.16 15.70
N PHE A 103 -2.77 1.40 16.71
CA PHE A 103 -3.53 0.29 17.26
C PHE A 103 -4.35 0.71 18.47
N ASN A 104 -5.61 0.28 18.52
CA ASN A 104 -6.51 0.43 19.66
C ASN A 104 -7.23 -0.89 19.94
N PHE A 105 -7.36 -1.28 21.20
CA PHE A 105 -8.16 -2.44 21.59
C PHE A 105 -9.66 -2.16 21.41
N ALA A 106 -10.42 -3.21 21.09
CA ALA A 106 -11.87 -3.11 20.92
C ALA A 106 -12.63 -2.91 22.25
N THR A 107 -12.00 -3.20 23.40
CA THR A 107 -12.63 -3.08 24.73
C THR A 107 -11.91 -2.06 25.61
N ASP A 108 -12.65 -1.06 26.11
CA ASP A 108 -12.18 0.07 26.93
C ASP A 108 -11.79 -0.27 28.40
N LYS A 109 -11.35 -1.50 28.72
CA LYS A 109 -10.90 -1.81 30.10
C LYS A 109 -9.73 -0.90 30.49
N PRO A 110 -9.74 -0.38 31.74
CA PRO A 110 -9.64 1.05 31.98
C PRO A 110 -8.31 1.60 31.48
N ARG A 111 -8.42 2.54 30.54
CA ARG A 111 -7.32 3.38 30.05
C ARG A 111 -6.68 4.07 31.26
N GLY A 112 -5.46 3.67 31.62
CA GLY A 112 -4.61 4.52 32.45
C GLY A 112 -4.50 5.88 31.73
N ALA A 113 -4.76 6.96 32.44
CA ALA A 113 -5.16 8.27 31.91
C ALA A 113 -4.11 9.05 31.05
N SER A 114 -3.29 8.40 30.22
CA SER A 114 -2.14 9.06 29.60
C SER A 114 -1.87 8.77 28.12
N PHE A 115 -2.58 7.86 27.44
CA PHE A 115 -2.29 7.56 26.04
C PHE A 115 -3.53 7.69 25.15
N THR A 116 -3.39 8.41 24.04
CA THR A 116 -4.43 8.59 23.01
C THR A 116 -4.62 7.34 22.14
N TYR A 117 -3.72 6.37 22.26
CA TYR A 117 -3.73 5.10 21.55
C TYR A 117 -3.08 3.99 22.39
N ASP A 118 -3.40 2.73 22.12
CA ASP A 118 -2.84 1.57 22.85
C ASP A 118 -1.52 1.08 22.26
N GLY A 119 -1.33 1.25 20.96
CA GLY A 119 -0.09 0.89 20.28
C GLY A 119 0.15 1.61 18.97
N LYS A 120 1.35 1.42 18.43
CA LYS A 120 1.75 1.94 17.13
C LYS A 120 2.50 0.88 16.34
N VAL A 121 2.16 0.79 15.06
CA VAL A 121 2.84 -0.04 14.08
C VAL A 121 3.98 0.76 13.47
N TYR A 122 5.16 0.16 13.43
CA TYR A 122 6.35 0.70 12.83
C TYR A 122 6.84 -0.23 11.73
N SER A 123 7.38 0.36 10.67
CA SER A 123 8.10 -0.36 9.62
C SER A 123 9.58 -0.03 9.76
N GLY A 124 10.43 -1.02 9.58
CA GLY A 124 11.87 -0.85 9.63
C GLY A 124 12.61 -2.09 9.13
N PRO A 125 13.95 -2.14 9.27
CA PRO A 125 14.80 -3.19 8.68
C PRO A 125 14.47 -4.61 9.14
N GLU A 126 13.93 -4.76 10.36
CA GLU A 126 13.52 -6.06 10.92
C GLU A 126 12.10 -6.49 10.50
N GLY A 127 11.45 -5.67 9.67
CA GLY A 127 10.07 -5.82 9.23
C GLY A 127 9.09 -4.94 10.02
N ILE A 128 7.81 -5.27 9.85
CA ILE A 128 6.71 -4.50 10.43
C ILE A 128 6.40 -5.04 11.83
N HIS A 129 6.38 -4.16 12.82
CA HIS A 129 6.20 -4.52 14.23
C HIS A 129 5.17 -3.62 14.93
N LEU A 130 4.53 -4.18 15.96
CA LEU A 130 3.58 -3.51 16.83
C LEU A 130 4.22 -3.26 18.20
N ASP A 131 4.24 -2.00 18.61
CA ASP A 131 4.63 -1.56 19.94
C ASP A 131 3.39 -1.20 20.74
N LEU A 132 3.33 -1.59 22.02
CA LEU A 132 2.28 -1.18 22.96
C LEU A 132 2.90 -0.36 24.09
N GLY A 133 2.58 0.94 24.13
CA GLY A 133 3.14 1.88 25.10
C GLY A 133 4.68 1.89 25.10
N LEU A 134 5.29 1.49 26.22
CA LEU A 134 6.76 1.43 26.38
C LEU A 134 7.37 0.10 25.93
N SER A 135 6.55 -0.92 25.69
CA SER A 135 7.02 -2.24 25.29
C SER A 135 7.19 -2.27 23.77
N ARG A 136 8.42 -2.47 23.33
CA ARG A 136 8.80 -2.50 21.91
C ARG A 136 8.75 -3.91 21.34
N ASN A 137 8.45 -4.03 20.06
CA ASN A 137 8.45 -5.26 19.28
C ASN A 137 7.60 -6.38 19.89
N ILE A 138 6.41 -6.05 20.38
CA ILE A 138 5.51 -7.03 21.02
C ILE A 138 4.86 -7.95 20.00
N GLY A 139 4.59 -7.43 18.81
CA GLY A 139 4.03 -8.20 17.71
C GLY A 139 4.77 -7.97 16.40
N LYS A 140 4.79 -8.99 15.55
CA LYS A 140 5.35 -8.91 14.19
C LYS A 140 4.22 -9.07 13.18
N ILE A 141 4.18 -8.20 12.18
CA ILE A 141 3.25 -8.30 11.05
C ILE A 141 3.99 -8.89 9.86
N SER A 142 3.45 -9.97 9.28
CA SER A 142 3.93 -10.57 8.03
C SER A 142 2.75 -10.78 7.10
N GLY A 143 2.78 -10.14 5.92
CA GLY A 143 1.61 -10.03 5.06
C GLY A 143 0.47 -9.30 5.77
N LEU A 144 -0.66 -9.98 5.94
CA LEU A 144 -1.82 -9.53 6.72
C LEU A 144 -2.03 -10.34 8.00
N ILE A 145 -0.98 -10.95 8.56
CA ILE A 145 -1.04 -11.69 9.83
C ILE A 145 -0.20 -10.97 10.87
N LEU A 146 -0.81 -10.65 12.02
CA LEU A 146 -0.14 -10.17 13.21
C LEU A 146 0.13 -11.35 14.16
N TYR A 147 1.40 -11.59 14.47
CA TYR A 147 1.86 -12.56 15.46
C TYR A 147 2.14 -11.82 16.77
N MET A 148 1.41 -12.16 17.83
CA MET A 148 1.53 -11.50 19.13
C MET A 148 1.22 -12.47 20.27
N TYR A 149 2.07 -12.51 21.30
CA TYR A 149 1.90 -13.37 22.48
C TYR A 149 1.58 -14.85 22.15
N GLY A 150 2.24 -15.40 21.13
CA GLY A 150 2.04 -16.80 20.68
C GLY A 150 0.71 -17.05 19.97
N LYS A 151 -0.05 -16.01 19.65
CA LYS A 151 -1.31 -16.08 18.89
C LYS A 151 -1.18 -15.40 17.53
N GLN A 152 -2.04 -15.82 16.61
CA GLN A 152 -2.15 -15.25 15.29
C GLN A 152 -3.45 -14.46 15.15
N TYR A 153 -3.34 -13.28 14.56
CA TYR A 153 -4.46 -12.41 14.28
C TYR A 153 -4.44 -12.05 12.80
N GLN A 154 -5.56 -12.30 12.12
CA GLN A 154 -5.80 -11.85 10.77
C GLN A 154 -6.08 -10.34 10.78
N LEU A 155 -5.40 -9.62 9.90
CA LEU A 155 -5.69 -8.23 9.58
C LEU A 155 -6.67 -8.22 8.41
N ILE A 156 -7.88 -7.70 8.65
CA ILE A 156 -8.93 -7.56 7.64
C ILE A 156 -9.03 -6.08 7.30
N GLU A 157 -8.68 -5.72 6.06
CA GLU A 157 -8.77 -4.34 5.61
C GLU A 157 -10.24 -3.90 5.56
N THR A 158 -10.56 -2.79 6.21
CA THR A 158 -11.93 -2.23 6.28
C THR A 158 -12.05 -0.89 5.58
N GLU A 159 -10.98 -0.10 5.55
CA GLU A 159 -10.92 1.20 4.88
C GLU A 159 -9.50 1.48 4.39
N ARG A 160 -9.35 2.32 3.35
CA ARG A 160 -8.07 2.86 2.89
C ARG A 160 -8.21 4.32 2.52
N VAL A 161 -7.23 5.14 2.92
CA VAL A 161 -7.11 6.51 2.42
C VAL A 161 -6.55 6.46 1.01
N ILE A 162 -7.34 6.86 0.02
CA ILE A 162 -6.90 6.98 -1.37
C ILE A 162 -7.13 8.43 -1.78
N ARG A 163 -6.05 9.14 -2.16
CA ARG A 163 -6.09 10.55 -2.56
C ARG A 163 -6.82 11.45 -1.55
N GLY A 164 -6.56 11.23 -0.27
CA GLY A 164 -7.16 12.00 0.84
C GLY A 164 -8.59 11.60 1.23
N VAL A 165 -9.19 10.61 0.59
CA VAL A 165 -10.55 10.14 0.87
C VAL A 165 -10.53 8.75 1.51
N ASN A 166 -11.26 8.56 2.59
CA ASN A 166 -11.48 7.24 3.19
C ASN A 166 -12.46 6.45 2.33
N LEU A 167 -12.01 5.34 1.75
CA LEU A 167 -12.81 4.47 0.92
C LEU A 167 -12.82 3.06 1.50
N ARG A 168 -13.98 2.41 1.41
CA ARG A 168 -14.10 0.99 1.75
C ARG A 168 -13.57 0.12 0.60
N PRO A 169 -13.02 -1.06 0.90
CA PRO A 169 -12.76 -2.10 -0.08
C PRO A 169 -13.96 -2.32 -1.01
N ILE A 170 -13.70 -2.36 -2.30
CA ILE A 170 -14.72 -2.73 -3.29
C ILE A 170 -15.05 -4.20 -3.11
N ASP A 171 -16.33 -4.48 -2.88
CA ASP A 171 -16.89 -5.81 -2.68
C ASP A 171 -17.87 -6.23 -3.78
N ASP A 172 -18.17 -5.34 -4.73
CA ASP A 172 -18.95 -5.63 -5.92
C ASP A 172 -18.07 -6.22 -7.05
N PRO A 173 -18.34 -7.46 -7.51
CA PRO A 173 -17.56 -8.11 -8.56
C PRO A 173 -17.54 -7.36 -9.89
N LEU A 174 -18.65 -6.70 -10.27
CA LEU A 174 -18.77 -5.99 -11.55
C LEU A 174 -17.92 -4.72 -11.55
N THR A 175 -17.98 -3.95 -10.46
CA THR A 175 -17.15 -2.77 -10.23
C THR A 175 -15.67 -3.15 -10.23
N TYR A 176 -15.30 -4.25 -9.56
CA TYR A 176 -13.93 -4.74 -9.58
C TYR A 176 -13.47 -5.09 -11.00
N ARG A 177 -14.27 -5.84 -11.77
CA ARG A 177 -13.97 -6.17 -13.17
C ARG A 177 -13.75 -4.92 -14.02
N ALA A 178 -14.65 -3.94 -13.92
CA ALA A 178 -14.56 -2.71 -14.67
C ALA A 178 -13.26 -1.93 -14.37
N LEU A 179 -12.80 -1.94 -13.11
CA LEU A 179 -11.53 -1.32 -12.74
C LEU A 179 -10.34 -2.09 -13.29
N VAL A 180 -10.35 -3.43 -13.24
CA VAL A 180 -9.28 -4.24 -13.84
C VAL A 180 -9.18 -3.98 -15.34
N ASP A 181 -10.31 -3.93 -16.05
CA ASP A 181 -10.35 -3.61 -17.47
C ASP A 181 -9.84 -2.19 -17.76
N ALA A 182 -10.26 -1.20 -16.97
CA ALA A 182 -9.78 0.18 -17.09
C ALA A 182 -8.26 0.29 -16.84
N ALA A 183 -7.73 -0.45 -15.86
CA ALA A 183 -6.31 -0.49 -15.59
C ALA A 183 -5.53 -1.16 -16.73
N GLN A 184 -6.07 -2.20 -17.35
CA GLN A 184 -5.47 -2.83 -18.52
C GLN A 184 -5.41 -1.87 -19.72
N ILE A 185 -6.51 -1.19 -20.04
CA ILE A 185 -6.57 -0.19 -21.12
C ILE A 185 -5.55 0.93 -20.85
N ALA A 186 -5.50 1.46 -19.63
CA ALA A 186 -4.55 2.50 -19.26
C ALA A 186 -3.08 2.05 -19.44
N LYS A 187 -2.75 0.80 -19.11
CA LYS A 187 -1.42 0.23 -19.37
C LYS A 187 -1.13 0.15 -20.88
N GLU A 188 -2.09 -0.32 -21.68
CA GLU A 188 -1.95 -0.48 -23.13
C GLU A 188 -1.78 0.87 -23.84
N GLU A 189 -2.53 1.89 -23.42
CA GLU A 189 -2.45 3.25 -23.95
C GLU A 189 -1.26 4.06 -23.38
N ARG A 190 -0.52 3.49 -22.43
CA ARG A 190 0.55 4.16 -21.67
C ARG A 190 0.05 5.41 -20.93
N ASP A 191 -1.23 5.44 -20.56
CA ASP A 191 -1.80 6.49 -19.71
C ASP A 191 -1.51 6.17 -18.24
N LEU A 192 -0.31 6.59 -17.81
CA LEU A 192 0.16 6.43 -16.44
C LEU A 192 -0.78 7.08 -15.41
N HIS A 193 -1.37 8.23 -15.75
CA HIS A 193 -2.25 8.96 -14.83
C HIS A 193 -3.57 8.23 -14.59
N ALA A 194 -4.15 7.65 -15.66
CA ALA A 194 -5.32 6.80 -15.52
C ALA A 194 -5.00 5.54 -14.70
N PHE A 195 -3.86 4.91 -14.96
CA PHE A 195 -3.45 3.71 -14.24
C PHE A 195 -3.25 3.97 -12.74
N GLU A 196 -2.52 5.03 -12.38
CA GLU A 196 -2.29 5.47 -11.00
C GLU A 196 -3.57 5.75 -10.22
N LYS A 197 -4.59 6.29 -10.89
CA LYS A 197 -5.88 6.55 -10.25
C LYS A 197 -6.61 5.27 -9.90
N VAL A 198 -6.53 4.24 -10.75
CA VAL A 198 -7.34 3.02 -10.63
C VAL A 198 -6.66 1.97 -9.74
N ARG A 199 -5.33 1.85 -9.80
CA ARG A 199 -4.55 0.81 -9.12
C ARG A 199 -4.83 0.72 -7.60
N PRO A 200 -4.85 1.81 -6.82
CA PRO A 200 -5.10 1.71 -5.37
C PRO A 200 -6.47 1.13 -5.02
N HIS A 201 -7.48 1.31 -5.88
CA HIS A 201 -8.81 0.74 -5.70
C HIS A 201 -8.85 -0.75 -6.00
N ILE A 202 -8.13 -1.21 -7.05
CA ILE A 202 -7.97 -2.64 -7.33
C ILE A 202 -7.25 -3.32 -6.15
N GLU A 203 -6.19 -2.69 -5.63
CA GLU A 203 -5.43 -3.23 -4.51
C GLU A 203 -6.23 -3.30 -3.21
N SER A 204 -7.11 -2.34 -2.93
CA SER A 204 -7.91 -2.33 -1.70
C SER A 204 -9.15 -3.22 -1.79
N ALA A 205 -9.56 -3.66 -2.98
CA ALA A 205 -10.75 -4.47 -3.18
C ALA A 205 -10.74 -5.77 -2.37
N ALA A 206 -11.93 -6.31 -2.08
CA ALA A 206 -12.11 -7.61 -1.47
C ALA A 206 -11.68 -8.77 -2.40
N PHE A 207 -11.34 -8.47 -3.65
CA PHE A 207 -10.94 -9.40 -4.68
C PHE A 207 -9.45 -9.30 -5.02
N CYS A 208 -8.88 -10.38 -5.55
CA CYS A 208 -7.58 -10.41 -6.16
C CYS A 208 -7.63 -11.19 -7.48
N ILE A 209 -6.67 -10.92 -8.37
CA ILE A 209 -6.51 -11.66 -9.62
C ILE A 209 -6.37 -13.15 -9.30
N CYS A 210 -7.04 -13.99 -10.09
CA CYS A 210 -7.03 -15.43 -9.87
C CYS A 210 -5.60 -15.96 -10.06
N PRO A 211 -5.01 -16.63 -9.07
CA PRO A 211 -3.64 -17.12 -9.16
C PRO A 211 -3.48 -18.25 -10.19
N SER A 212 -4.58 -18.94 -10.55
CA SER A 212 -4.55 -20.04 -11.52
C SER A 212 -4.51 -19.56 -12.97
N CYS A 213 -5.40 -18.63 -13.35
CA CYS A 213 -5.46 -18.14 -14.74
C CYS A 213 -4.75 -16.80 -14.95
N LEU A 214 -4.44 -16.07 -13.87
CA LEU A 214 -3.85 -14.72 -13.89
C LEU A 214 -4.65 -13.72 -14.74
N ASP A 215 -5.97 -13.93 -14.83
CA ASP A 215 -6.88 -13.20 -15.72
C ASP A 215 -6.46 -13.21 -17.21
N ARG A 216 -5.68 -14.20 -17.63
CA ARG A 216 -5.28 -14.36 -19.03
C ARG A 216 -6.45 -14.90 -19.83
N PHE A 217 -6.76 -14.26 -20.96
CA PHE A 217 -7.93 -14.53 -21.80
C PHE A 217 -8.21 -16.03 -22.02
N GLY A 218 -7.24 -16.80 -22.53
CA GLY A 218 -7.42 -18.23 -22.77
C GLY A 218 -7.62 -19.06 -21.49
N PRO A 219 -6.66 -19.07 -20.55
CA PRO A 219 -6.78 -19.83 -19.31
C PRO A 219 -7.97 -19.45 -18.43
N ARG A 220 -8.49 -18.22 -18.57
CA ARG A 220 -9.58 -17.71 -17.74
C ARG A 220 -10.89 -18.42 -18.01
N ASP A 221 -11.27 -18.60 -19.27
CA ASP A 221 -12.62 -19.04 -19.65
C ASP A 221 -12.94 -20.44 -19.09
N ASP A 222 -11.94 -21.32 -19.04
CA ASP A 222 -12.04 -22.68 -18.49
C ASP A 222 -11.55 -22.79 -17.02
N CYS A 223 -11.24 -21.67 -16.36
CA CYS A 223 -10.67 -21.69 -15.03
C CYS A 223 -11.70 -22.09 -13.98
N LEU A 224 -11.57 -23.29 -13.42
CA LEU A 224 -12.42 -23.80 -12.35
C LEU A 224 -12.32 -22.99 -11.05
N MET A 225 -11.15 -22.41 -10.77
CA MET A 225 -10.92 -21.67 -9.52
C MET A 225 -11.70 -20.35 -9.47
N CYS A 226 -11.78 -19.62 -10.58
CA CYS A 226 -12.52 -18.36 -10.65
C CYS A 226 -13.86 -18.47 -11.41
N ALA A 227 -14.20 -19.66 -11.92
CA ALA A 227 -15.37 -19.90 -12.76
C ALA A 227 -15.48 -18.86 -13.90
N GLY A 228 -14.41 -18.67 -14.66
CA GLY A 228 -14.40 -17.71 -15.78
C GLY A 228 -14.23 -16.23 -15.42
N ARG A 229 -14.25 -15.84 -14.13
CA ARG A 229 -14.23 -14.42 -13.73
C ARG A 229 -12.87 -13.73 -13.85
N GLY A 230 -11.78 -14.49 -13.81
CA GLY A 230 -10.41 -13.96 -13.78
C GLY A 230 -9.92 -13.51 -12.40
N PHE A 231 -10.80 -13.49 -11.39
CA PHE A 231 -10.48 -13.08 -10.02
C PHE A 231 -11.23 -13.90 -8.96
N VAL A 232 -10.75 -13.83 -7.72
CA VAL A 232 -11.29 -14.54 -6.54
C VAL A 232 -11.34 -13.59 -5.34
N THR A 233 -12.11 -13.94 -4.30
CA THR A 233 -12.14 -13.17 -3.04
C THR A 233 -10.87 -13.43 -2.23
N LYS A 234 -10.25 -12.38 -1.68
CA LYS A 234 -8.99 -12.47 -0.92
C LYS A 234 -9.06 -13.40 0.29
N LEU A 235 -10.19 -13.41 1.01
CA LEU A 235 -10.39 -14.29 2.17
C LEU A 235 -10.34 -15.78 1.79
N ALA A 236 -10.84 -16.15 0.61
CA ALA A 236 -10.79 -17.53 0.12
C ALA A 236 -9.37 -17.97 -0.27
N PHE A 237 -8.44 -17.03 -0.51
CA PHE A 237 -7.05 -17.35 -0.84
C PHE A 237 -6.21 -17.69 0.40
N THR A 238 -6.55 -17.13 1.57
CA THR A 238 -5.82 -17.41 2.82
C THR A 238 -6.04 -18.84 3.32
N ASP A 239 -7.21 -19.44 3.02
CA ASP A 239 -7.55 -20.82 3.41
C ASP A 239 -7.03 -21.91 2.44
N LEU A 240 -6.39 -21.51 1.33
CA LEU A 240 -5.90 -22.41 0.28
C LEU A 240 -4.37 -22.55 0.23
N ARG A 241 -3.64 -22.06 1.25
CA ARG A 241 -2.18 -22.24 1.39
C ARG A 241 -1.82 -23.22 2.48
#